data_AF-A0A7W9PI93-F1
#
_entry.id   AF-A0A7W9PI93-F1
#
_cell.length_a   1.000
_cell.length_b   1.000
_cell.length_c   1.000
_cell.angle_alpha   90.00
_cell.angle_beta   90.00
_cell.angle_gamma   90.00
#
_symmetry.space_group_name_H-M   'P 1'
#
loop_
_entity.id
_entity.type
_entity.pdbx_description
1 polymer ?
#
loop_
_entity_poly.entity_id
_entity_poly.type
_entity_poly.pdbx_seq_one_letter_code
_entity_poly.pdbx_strand_id
1 'polypeptide(L)'
;MAPRVDAIVVPAARPGRRLHDIIRLAESLECTLVVLCSQEITAATVAAAGLRSRADIIAMDVGWAARPPGHEPFATSKLLEDTPFRQQTEVSLKRNTALLLSRYAGWNRVFLLDDDVLIERPDDVRTAADLLDDYAVTGLTVHGFPDSSVTVHAWRLLGGTPGTSLAGGALMTAPGTRISFFPEVYNDDWLYLLDGDSYPPLALTGRAVHDEGSPFDRPDTAASQEFGEVIAAGLHVCATTGTAMRDVDLWRDHVAQRHRSLRQLVRAHRERRDLEGDRAKIVAALEAARATSAEITPAFCIAYVDAWLRDRAWWRDHLLALPTGLALEDAVARIGLPAAHQAQHHRERLPARYNPD
;
A
#
# COMPACT_ATOMS: atom_id res chain seq x y z
N MET A 1 -24.03 10.29 15.22
CA MET A 1 -22.62 10.09 15.61
C MET A 1 -21.80 10.08 14.33
N ALA A 2 -20.63 10.73 14.30
CA ALA A 2 -19.71 10.55 13.17
C ALA A 2 -19.32 9.07 13.08
N PRO A 3 -19.13 8.52 11.86
CA PRO A 3 -18.74 7.13 11.72
C PRO A 3 -17.38 6.90 12.39
N ARG A 4 -17.22 5.72 13.00
CA ARG A 4 -15.97 5.34 13.67
C ARG A 4 -14.87 5.00 12.67
N VAL A 5 -15.24 4.73 11.42
CA VAL A 5 -14.37 4.55 10.25
C VAL A 5 -15.02 5.34 9.12
N ASP A 6 -14.34 6.29 8.52
CA ASP A 6 -14.93 7.12 7.46
C ASP A 6 -15.02 6.33 6.14
N ALA A 7 -13.92 5.64 5.80
CA ALA A 7 -13.83 4.90 4.56
C ALA A 7 -12.89 3.69 4.64
N ILE A 8 -13.19 2.68 3.83
CA ILE A 8 -12.25 1.65 3.40
C ILE A 8 -11.82 2.00 1.99
N VAL A 9 -10.52 2.01 1.71
CA VAL A 9 -9.97 2.25 0.38
C VAL A 9 -9.15 1.06 -0.08
N VAL A 10 -9.50 0.53 -1.25
CA VAL A 10 -8.92 -0.70 -1.81
C VAL A 10 -8.21 -0.39 -3.13
N PRO A 11 -6.87 -0.44 -3.19
CA PRO A 11 -6.15 -0.43 -4.46
C PRO A 11 -6.28 -1.80 -5.14
N ALA A 12 -7.29 -1.97 -6.00
CA ALA A 12 -7.63 -3.27 -6.59
C ALA A 12 -7.09 -3.41 -8.03
N ALA A 13 -6.40 -4.51 -8.30
CA ALA A 13 -5.91 -4.88 -9.64
C ALA A 13 -6.42 -6.27 -10.08
N ARG A 14 -6.87 -7.11 -9.14
CA ARG A 14 -7.25 -8.50 -9.38
C ARG A 14 -8.77 -8.67 -9.39
N PRO A 15 -9.31 -9.66 -10.13
CA PRO A 15 -10.74 -9.86 -10.21
C PRO A 15 -11.26 -10.53 -8.93
N GLY A 16 -12.08 -9.78 -8.19
CA GLY A 16 -13.30 -10.25 -7.53
C GLY A 16 -13.23 -11.23 -6.36
N ARG A 17 -12.10 -11.91 -6.07
CA ARG A 17 -12.06 -12.96 -5.03
C ARG A 17 -12.51 -12.44 -3.65
N ARG A 18 -12.05 -11.25 -3.28
CA ARG A 18 -12.38 -10.60 -2.00
C ARG A 18 -13.38 -9.46 -2.11
N LEU A 19 -13.83 -9.10 -3.31
CA LEU A 19 -14.69 -7.93 -3.51
C LEU A 19 -16.00 -8.01 -2.69
N HIS A 20 -16.64 -9.19 -2.66
CA HIS A 20 -17.83 -9.39 -1.83
C HIS A 20 -17.54 -9.36 -0.34
N ASP A 21 -16.38 -9.84 0.11
CA ASP A 21 -15.95 -9.77 1.51
C ASP A 21 -15.72 -8.31 1.92
N ILE A 22 -15.06 -7.54 1.07
CA ILE A 22 -14.79 -6.11 1.25
C ILE A 22 -16.08 -5.30 1.29
N ILE A 23 -17.03 -5.55 0.38
CA ILE A 23 -18.35 -4.89 0.40
C ILE A 23 -19.07 -5.17 1.72
N ARG A 24 -19.10 -6.44 2.17
CA ARG A 24 -19.72 -6.82 3.46
C ARG A 24 -19.02 -6.20 4.65
N LEU A 25 -17.70 -6.03 4.59
CA LEU A 25 -16.93 -5.35 5.62
C LEU A 25 -17.34 -3.88 5.72
N ALA A 26 -17.44 -3.16 4.60
CA ALA A 26 -17.91 -1.78 4.56
C ALA A 26 -19.33 -1.63 5.09
N GLU A 27 -20.24 -2.53 4.71
CA GLU A 27 -21.61 -2.57 5.26
C GLU A 27 -21.61 -2.77 6.77
N SER A 28 -20.77 -3.68 7.27
CA SER A 28 -20.67 -3.99 8.69
C SER A 28 -20.08 -2.83 9.49
N LEU A 29 -19.24 -2.01 8.87
CA LEU A 29 -18.61 -0.83 9.47
C LEU A 29 -19.42 0.45 9.28
N GLU A 30 -20.48 0.41 8.45
CA GLU A 30 -21.32 1.56 8.10
C GLU A 30 -20.48 2.72 7.54
N CYS A 31 -19.52 2.41 6.67
CA CYS A 31 -18.59 3.37 6.09
C CYS A 31 -18.61 3.36 4.55
N THR A 32 -17.96 4.35 3.94
CA THR A 32 -17.82 4.43 2.49
C THR A 32 -16.79 3.40 2.01
N LEU A 33 -17.10 2.66 0.95
CA LEU A 33 -16.12 1.83 0.25
C LEU A 33 -15.63 2.56 -0.99
N VAL A 34 -14.32 2.78 -1.08
CA VAL A 34 -13.66 3.29 -2.28
C VAL A 34 -12.81 2.18 -2.90
N VAL A 35 -13.05 1.86 -4.17
CA VAL A 35 -12.24 0.88 -4.92
C VAL A 35 -11.54 1.56 -6.07
N LEU A 36 -10.21 1.57 -6.03
CA LEU A 36 -9.35 2.15 -7.04
C LEU A 36 -8.90 1.04 -8.01
N CYS A 37 -9.59 0.95 -9.13
CA CYS A 37 -9.56 -0.15 -10.07
C CYS A 37 -8.43 0.01 -11.10
N SER A 38 -7.72 -1.06 -11.43
CA SER A 38 -6.89 -1.14 -12.63
C SER A 38 -6.83 -2.59 -13.12
N GLN A 39 -6.20 -2.83 -14.28
CA GLN A 39 -5.96 -4.16 -14.82
C GLN A 39 -7.25 -4.97 -15.00
N GLU A 40 -7.46 -6.04 -14.23
CA GLU A 40 -8.55 -7.01 -14.40
C GLU A 40 -9.85 -6.62 -13.68
N ILE A 41 -9.84 -5.52 -12.91
CA ILE A 41 -11.01 -4.98 -12.23
C ILE A 41 -11.32 -3.57 -12.73
N THR A 42 -12.60 -3.26 -12.92
CA THR A 42 -13.08 -1.96 -13.41
C THR A 42 -14.12 -1.37 -12.47
N ALA A 43 -14.29 -0.06 -12.52
CA ALA A 43 -15.31 0.65 -11.75
C ALA A 43 -16.72 0.11 -12.03
N ALA A 44 -17.01 -0.25 -13.29
CA ALA A 44 -18.28 -0.86 -13.67
C ALA A 44 -18.50 -2.23 -13.02
N THR A 45 -17.47 -3.07 -12.95
CA THR A 45 -17.53 -4.38 -12.28
C THR A 45 -17.80 -4.24 -10.80
N VAL A 46 -17.16 -3.27 -10.14
CA VAL A 46 -17.38 -2.98 -8.72
C VAL A 46 -18.80 -2.47 -8.47
N ALA A 47 -19.27 -1.52 -9.26
CA ALA A 47 -20.63 -1.00 -9.15
C ALA A 47 -21.68 -2.11 -9.34
N ALA A 48 -21.48 -3.02 -10.29
CA ALA A 48 -22.36 -4.16 -10.50
C ALA A 48 -22.39 -5.12 -9.29
N ALA A 49 -21.24 -5.41 -8.69
CA ALA A 49 -21.15 -6.22 -7.46
C ALA A 49 -21.82 -5.53 -6.26
N GLY A 50 -21.79 -4.20 -6.24
CA GLY A 50 -22.33 -3.34 -5.20
C GLY A 50 -23.85 -3.12 -5.22
N LEU A 51 -24.57 -3.47 -6.31
CA LEU A 51 -25.98 -3.07 -6.52
C LEU A 51 -26.96 -3.35 -5.36
N ARG A 52 -26.66 -4.37 -4.55
CA ARG A 52 -27.46 -4.78 -3.39
C ARG A 52 -26.86 -4.38 -2.04
N SER A 53 -25.67 -3.80 -2.04
CA SER A 53 -24.98 -3.28 -0.87
C SER A 53 -25.77 -2.15 -0.22
N ARG A 54 -25.65 -2.05 1.10
CA ARG A 54 -26.10 -0.92 1.92
C ARG A 54 -25.03 0.14 2.13
N ALA A 55 -23.75 -0.19 1.90
CA ALA A 55 -22.67 0.78 1.97
C ALA A 55 -22.67 1.69 0.73
N ASP A 56 -22.27 2.94 0.90
CA ASP A 56 -21.95 3.83 -0.22
C ASP A 56 -20.67 3.32 -0.90
N ILE A 57 -20.74 3.11 -2.22
CA ILE A 57 -19.62 2.56 -3.00
C ILE A 57 -19.21 3.55 -4.07
N ILE A 58 -17.93 3.93 -4.03
CA ILE A 58 -17.24 4.67 -5.07
C ILE A 58 -16.24 3.73 -5.73
N ALA A 59 -16.33 3.59 -7.04
CA ALA A 59 -15.30 2.89 -7.81
C ALA A 59 -14.71 3.82 -8.85
N MET A 60 -13.38 3.87 -8.96
CA MET A 60 -12.68 4.75 -9.89
C MET A 60 -11.65 3.97 -10.69
N ASP A 61 -11.60 4.17 -12.00
CA ASP A 61 -10.59 3.56 -12.85
C ASP A 61 -9.30 4.38 -12.85
N VAL A 62 -8.22 3.78 -12.33
CA VAL A 62 -6.88 4.34 -12.21
C VAL A 62 -5.97 3.67 -13.24
N GLY A 63 -6.01 4.13 -14.49
CA GLY A 63 -5.12 3.65 -15.55
C GLY A 63 -3.75 4.34 -15.54
N TRP A 64 -2.78 3.83 -16.31
CA TRP A 64 -1.44 4.44 -16.49
C TRP A 64 -1.45 5.88 -17.02
N ALA A 65 -2.47 6.22 -17.79
CA ALA A 65 -2.70 7.58 -18.30
C ALA A 65 -3.40 8.49 -17.29
N ALA A 66 -3.85 7.95 -16.15
CA ALA A 66 -4.44 8.74 -15.09
C ALA A 66 -3.42 9.77 -14.58
N ARG A 67 -3.92 10.99 -14.38
CA ARG A 67 -3.18 12.10 -13.79
C ARG A 67 -4.09 12.77 -12.76
N PRO A 68 -4.35 12.12 -11.61
CA PRO A 68 -5.06 12.79 -10.53
C PRO A 68 -4.29 14.07 -10.15
N PRO A 69 -4.96 15.12 -9.64
CA PRO A 69 -4.28 16.35 -9.23
C PRO A 69 -3.17 16.05 -8.23
N GLY A 70 -2.04 16.76 -8.32
CA GLY A 70 -0.92 16.54 -7.42
C GLY A 70 -0.04 15.33 -7.75
N HIS A 71 -0.16 14.77 -8.96
CA HIS A 71 0.72 13.74 -9.50
C HIS A 71 1.70 14.28 -10.57
N GLU A 72 2.13 15.54 -10.47
CA GLU A 72 3.35 15.96 -11.15
C GLU A 72 4.47 14.94 -10.86
N PRO A 73 5.31 14.57 -11.84
CA PRO A 73 6.27 13.48 -11.63
C PRO A 73 7.20 13.82 -10.48
N PHE A 74 7.05 13.07 -9.39
CA PHE A 74 7.89 13.15 -8.21
C PHE A 74 9.36 13.05 -8.58
N ALA A 75 10.23 13.74 -7.84
CA ALA A 75 11.66 13.65 -8.02
C ALA A 75 12.15 12.20 -7.89
N THR A 76 11.52 11.40 -7.01
CA THR A 76 11.74 9.95 -6.89
C THR A 76 11.37 9.21 -8.17
N SER A 77 10.15 9.37 -8.69
CA SER A 77 9.74 8.74 -9.95
C SER A 77 10.66 9.13 -11.12
N LYS A 78 11.02 10.41 -11.22
CA LYS A 78 11.96 10.91 -12.25
C LYS A 78 13.36 10.31 -12.11
N LEU A 79 13.85 10.13 -10.88
CA LEU A 79 15.15 9.50 -10.63
C LEU A 79 15.16 8.03 -11.07
N LEU A 80 14.01 7.34 -10.98
CA LEU A 80 13.88 5.93 -11.33
C LEU A 80 13.53 5.67 -12.80
N GLU A 81 13.03 6.68 -13.53
CA GLU A 81 12.37 6.54 -14.84
C GLU A 81 13.16 5.73 -15.89
N ASP A 82 14.47 5.94 -15.96
CA ASP A 82 15.39 5.31 -16.92
C ASP A 82 16.30 4.24 -16.26
N THR A 83 15.87 3.70 -15.14
CA THR A 83 16.63 2.70 -14.36
C THR A 83 15.86 1.37 -14.30
N PRO A 84 16.55 0.24 -14.04
CA PRO A 84 15.85 -1.03 -13.81
C PRO A 84 15.03 -1.06 -12.51
N PHE A 85 15.09 0.00 -11.68
CA PHE A 85 14.38 0.10 -10.42
C PHE A 85 12.96 0.66 -10.55
N ARG A 86 12.60 1.17 -11.74
CA ARG A 86 11.26 1.70 -12.02
C ARG A 86 10.20 0.66 -11.74
N GLN A 87 9.21 1.01 -10.92
CA GLN A 87 8.05 0.15 -10.70
C GLN A 87 7.11 0.18 -11.90
N GLN A 88 6.48 -0.97 -12.15
CA GLN A 88 5.43 -1.13 -13.16
C GLN A 88 4.09 -1.48 -12.50
N THR A 89 3.83 -0.92 -11.32
CA THR A 89 2.57 -1.10 -10.58
C THR A 89 1.94 0.25 -10.27
N GLU A 90 0.61 0.28 -10.14
CA GLU A 90 -0.13 1.51 -9.84
C GLU A 90 -0.47 1.66 -8.34
N VAL A 91 0.13 0.86 -7.46
CA VAL A 91 -0.25 0.81 -6.02
C VAL A 91 -0.05 2.17 -5.34
N SER A 92 1.14 2.77 -5.49
CA SER A 92 1.44 4.07 -4.87
C SER A 92 0.56 5.20 -5.43
N LEU A 93 0.27 5.17 -6.75
CA LEU A 93 -0.67 6.09 -7.40
C LEU A 93 -2.07 5.99 -6.77
N LYS A 94 -2.58 4.76 -6.59
CA LYS A 94 -3.87 4.51 -5.95
C LYS A 94 -3.87 4.94 -4.48
N ARG A 95 -2.85 4.57 -3.70
CA ARG A 95 -2.76 4.97 -2.28
C ARG A 95 -2.69 6.49 -2.12
N ASN A 96 -1.95 7.21 -2.97
CA ASN A 96 -1.94 8.67 -2.96
C ASN A 96 -3.26 9.29 -3.42
N THR A 97 -3.94 8.68 -4.40
CA THR A 97 -5.32 9.07 -4.78
C THR A 97 -6.28 8.93 -3.59
N ALA A 98 -6.12 7.88 -2.77
CA ALA A 98 -6.88 7.69 -1.54
C ALA A 98 -6.64 8.84 -0.55
N LEU A 99 -5.39 9.27 -0.38
CA LEU A 99 -5.04 10.40 0.51
C LEU A 99 -5.68 11.72 0.01
N LEU A 100 -5.63 11.98 -1.29
CA LEU A 100 -6.25 13.16 -1.89
C LEU A 100 -7.78 13.17 -1.69
N LEU A 101 -8.44 12.05 -1.97
CA LEU A 101 -9.88 11.92 -1.78
C LEU A 101 -10.26 12.12 -0.31
N SER A 102 -9.50 11.51 0.59
CA SER A 102 -9.69 11.65 2.04
C SER A 102 -9.55 13.11 2.48
N ARG A 103 -8.58 13.84 1.92
CA ARG A 103 -8.39 15.26 2.18
C ARG A 103 -9.59 16.08 1.71
N TYR A 104 -10.07 15.85 0.48
CA TYR A 104 -11.24 16.57 -0.05
C TYR A 104 -12.50 16.28 0.76
N ALA A 105 -12.75 15.01 1.11
CA ALA A 105 -13.93 14.60 1.87
C ALA A 105 -13.85 14.94 3.37
N GLY A 106 -12.67 15.33 3.88
CA GLY A 106 -12.45 15.61 5.30
C GLY A 106 -12.42 14.36 6.19
N TRP A 107 -12.05 13.20 5.62
CA TRP A 107 -11.96 11.93 6.34
C TRP A 107 -10.70 11.86 7.23
N ASN A 108 -10.86 11.29 8.41
CA ASN A 108 -9.82 11.18 9.44
C ASN A 108 -9.56 9.73 9.90
N ARG A 109 -10.43 8.76 9.60
CA ARG A 109 -10.22 7.35 9.95
C ARG A 109 -10.41 6.51 8.69
N VAL A 110 -9.33 6.38 7.93
CA VAL A 110 -9.32 5.74 6.60
C VAL A 110 -8.53 4.44 6.68
N PHE A 111 -9.19 3.34 6.30
CA PHE A 111 -8.59 2.02 6.28
C PHE A 111 -8.14 1.65 4.87
N LEU A 112 -6.83 1.59 4.65
CA LEU A 112 -6.23 1.07 3.42
C LEU A 112 -6.16 -0.46 3.51
N LEU A 113 -6.75 -1.13 2.53
CA LEU A 113 -6.88 -2.59 2.50
C LEU A 113 -6.53 -3.12 1.12
N ASP A 114 -5.52 -3.98 1.02
CA ASP A 114 -5.14 -4.61 -0.25
C ASP A 114 -6.20 -5.64 -0.70
N ASP A 115 -6.31 -5.87 -2.02
CA ASP A 115 -7.39 -6.65 -2.62
C ASP A 115 -7.29 -8.18 -2.45
N ASP A 116 -6.18 -8.65 -1.88
CA ASP A 116 -5.89 -10.04 -1.52
C ASP A 116 -5.90 -10.27 0.01
N VAL A 117 -6.41 -9.31 0.77
CA VAL A 117 -6.45 -9.36 2.24
C VAL A 117 -7.88 -9.50 2.74
N LEU A 118 -8.09 -10.53 3.56
CA LEU A 118 -9.35 -10.78 4.25
C LEU A 118 -9.32 -10.22 5.68
N ILE A 119 -10.40 -9.54 6.04
CA ILE A 119 -10.68 -9.12 7.41
C ILE A 119 -11.83 -9.97 7.94
N GLU A 120 -11.53 -10.87 8.86
CA GLU A 120 -12.52 -11.81 9.40
C GLU A 120 -13.46 -11.14 10.41
N ARG A 121 -12.98 -10.10 11.10
CA ARG A 121 -13.68 -9.44 12.22
C ARG A 121 -13.71 -7.92 12.01
N PRO A 122 -14.87 -7.32 11.70
CA PRO A 122 -15.00 -5.87 11.57
C PRO A 122 -14.55 -5.09 12.82
N ASP A 123 -14.68 -5.69 14.01
CA ASP A 123 -14.22 -5.07 15.27
C ASP A 123 -12.71 -4.81 15.29
N ASP A 124 -11.90 -5.59 14.58
CA ASP A 124 -10.46 -5.36 14.49
C ASP A 124 -10.16 -4.02 13.81
N VAL A 125 -10.94 -3.66 12.78
CA VAL A 125 -10.85 -2.35 12.10
C VAL A 125 -11.34 -1.23 13.01
N ARG A 126 -12.41 -1.46 13.80
CA ARG A 126 -12.90 -0.47 14.78
C ARG A 126 -11.89 -0.20 15.89
N THR A 127 -11.17 -1.22 16.34
CA THR A 127 -10.09 -1.07 17.32
C THR A 127 -8.91 -0.33 16.70
N ALA A 128 -8.53 -0.67 15.47
CA ALA A 128 -7.49 0.07 14.76
C ALA A 128 -7.84 1.55 14.57
N ALA A 129 -9.12 1.84 14.30
CA ALA A 129 -9.64 3.18 14.21
C ALA A 129 -9.44 3.95 15.52
N ASP A 130 -9.89 3.42 16.66
CA ASP A 130 -9.76 4.08 17.98
C ASP A 130 -8.31 4.40 18.35
N LEU A 131 -7.39 3.49 18.03
CA LEU A 131 -5.98 3.67 18.33
C LEU A 131 -5.37 4.89 17.61
N LEU A 132 -6.02 5.45 16.58
CA LEU A 132 -5.55 6.71 15.96
C LEU A 132 -5.60 7.93 16.89
N ASP A 133 -6.26 7.83 18.05
CA ASP A 133 -6.26 8.90 19.04
C ASP A 133 -4.87 9.04 19.71
N ASP A 134 -4.13 7.93 19.82
CA ASP A 134 -2.82 7.86 20.49
C ASP A 134 -1.66 7.52 19.54
N TYR A 135 -1.96 6.93 18.37
CA TYR A 135 -0.98 6.45 17.41
C TYR A 135 -1.16 7.11 16.05
N ALA A 136 -0.06 7.42 15.38
CA ALA A 136 -0.09 8.10 14.10
C ALA A 136 -0.59 7.19 12.96
N VAL A 137 -0.38 5.87 13.09
CA VAL A 137 -0.88 4.81 12.20
C VAL A 137 -1.10 3.55 13.04
N THR A 138 -2.16 2.82 12.72
CA THR A 138 -2.39 1.47 13.27
C THR A 138 -2.55 0.49 12.14
N GLY A 139 -1.89 -0.66 12.19
CA GLY A 139 -2.14 -1.74 11.22
C GLY A 139 -2.64 -3.01 11.89
N LEU A 140 -3.09 -3.94 11.07
CA LEU A 140 -3.50 -5.26 11.55
C LEU A 140 -2.37 -6.28 11.47
N THR A 141 -2.37 -7.22 12.41
CA THR A 141 -1.44 -8.37 12.33
C THR A 141 -1.83 -9.25 11.15
N VAL A 142 -0.94 -9.38 10.18
CA VAL A 142 -1.16 -10.25 9.00
C VAL A 142 -0.83 -11.70 9.33
N HIS A 143 -1.79 -12.57 9.04
CA HIS A 143 -1.70 -14.01 9.10
C HIS A 143 -1.92 -14.63 7.71
N GLY A 144 -1.79 -15.95 7.61
CA GLY A 144 -1.90 -16.66 6.34
C GLY A 144 -0.58 -16.61 5.59
N PHE A 145 -0.61 -16.16 4.34
CA PHE A 145 0.62 -16.01 3.55
C PHE A 145 1.41 -14.79 4.03
N PRO A 146 2.72 -14.90 4.29
CA PRO A 146 3.50 -13.75 4.76
C PRO A 146 3.55 -12.63 3.73
N ASP A 147 3.25 -11.41 4.14
CA ASP A 147 3.50 -10.20 3.36
C ASP A 147 5.00 -9.87 3.43
N SER A 148 5.76 -10.32 2.44
CA SER A 148 7.22 -10.25 2.46
C SER A 148 7.78 -10.28 1.04
N SER A 149 8.97 -9.71 0.85
CA SER A 149 9.63 -9.79 -0.45
C SER A 149 10.00 -11.23 -0.81
N VAL A 150 10.19 -11.48 -2.10
CA VAL A 150 10.58 -12.81 -2.61
C VAL A 150 11.87 -13.30 -1.93
N THR A 151 12.79 -12.39 -1.65
CA THR A 151 14.07 -12.71 -0.99
C THR A 151 13.88 -13.11 0.48
N VAL A 152 12.92 -12.50 1.18
CA VAL A 152 12.55 -12.88 2.55
C VAL A 152 11.86 -14.24 2.56
N HIS A 153 10.96 -14.53 1.61
CA HIS A 153 10.40 -15.88 1.47
C HIS A 153 11.48 -16.94 1.28
N ALA A 154 12.48 -16.67 0.42
CA ALA A 154 13.60 -17.59 0.23
C ALA A 154 14.40 -17.79 1.53
N TRP A 155 14.65 -16.73 2.31
CA TRP A 155 15.33 -16.84 3.60
C TRP A 155 14.51 -17.63 4.64
N ARG A 156 13.19 -17.43 4.68
CA ARG A 156 12.27 -18.19 5.54
C ARG A 156 12.31 -19.69 5.27
N LEU A 157 12.43 -20.09 3.99
CA LEU A 157 12.59 -21.50 3.62
C LEU A 157 13.89 -22.13 4.14
N LEU A 158 14.85 -21.33 4.63
CA LEU A 158 16.07 -21.78 5.30
C LEU A 158 15.97 -21.73 6.83
N GLY A 159 14.77 -21.51 7.38
CA GLY A 159 14.53 -21.38 8.82
C GLY A 159 14.64 -19.95 9.35
N GLY A 160 14.76 -18.96 8.47
CA GLY A 160 14.74 -17.55 8.85
C GLY A 160 13.40 -17.12 9.45
N THR A 161 13.44 -16.36 10.54
CA THR A 161 12.25 -15.78 11.20
C THR A 161 12.29 -14.26 11.07
N PRO A 162 11.51 -13.64 10.15
CA PRO A 162 11.46 -12.19 10.05
C PRO A 162 10.83 -11.60 11.31
N GLY A 163 11.20 -10.36 11.63
CA GLY A 163 10.52 -9.58 12.67
C GLY A 163 9.08 -9.27 12.27
N THR A 164 8.25 -8.95 13.26
CA THR A 164 6.90 -8.43 13.01
C THR A 164 7.01 -6.98 12.55
N SER A 165 6.47 -6.68 11.37
CA SER A 165 6.31 -5.30 10.87
C SER A 165 4.83 -4.99 10.69
N LEU A 166 4.52 -3.69 10.68
CA LEU A 166 3.25 -3.24 10.13
C LEU A 166 3.22 -3.57 8.64
N ALA A 167 2.22 -4.33 8.22
CA ALA A 167 2.01 -4.67 6.82
C ALA A 167 1.17 -3.56 6.16
N GLY A 168 1.59 -3.08 5.00
CA GLY A 168 0.85 -2.09 4.21
C GLY A 168 -0.52 -2.58 3.74
N GLY A 169 -0.75 -3.90 3.71
CA GLY A 169 -1.99 -4.51 3.22
C GLY A 169 -3.23 -4.32 4.11
N ALA A 170 -3.07 -3.88 5.36
CA ALA A 170 -4.18 -3.61 6.27
C ALA A 170 -3.81 -2.50 7.26
N LEU A 171 -4.03 -1.25 6.85
CA LEU A 171 -3.47 -0.07 7.51
C LEU A 171 -4.52 1.02 7.73
N MET A 172 -4.75 1.38 9.00
CA MET A 172 -5.59 2.49 9.44
C MET A 172 -4.75 3.76 9.58
N THR A 173 -5.16 4.83 8.92
CA THR A 173 -4.47 6.12 8.94
C THR A 173 -5.43 7.29 9.09
N ALA A 174 -4.89 8.43 9.52
CA ALA A 174 -5.59 9.70 9.62
C ALA A 174 -5.05 10.72 8.62
N PRO A 175 -5.52 10.74 7.35
CA PRO A 175 -4.97 11.64 6.32
C PRO A 175 -5.08 13.13 6.68
N GLY A 176 -6.03 13.52 7.54
CA GLY A 176 -6.19 14.89 8.01
C GLY A 176 -5.06 15.39 8.93
N THR A 177 -4.41 14.49 9.68
CA THR A 177 -3.32 14.82 10.62
C THR A 177 -1.97 14.27 10.16
N ARG A 178 -1.98 13.15 9.44
CA ARG A 178 -0.79 12.51 8.87
C ARG A 178 -0.54 12.98 7.46
N ILE A 179 0.29 14.01 7.35
CA ILE A 179 0.69 14.57 6.05
C ILE A 179 1.94 13.85 5.52
N SER A 180 1.72 12.69 4.92
CA SER A 180 2.74 11.85 4.25
C SER A 180 2.20 11.30 2.93
N PHE A 181 3.03 10.60 2.15
CA PHE A 181 2.67 10.02 0.85
C PHE A 181 3.37 8.68 0.61
N PHE A 182 2.91 7.96 -0.41
CA PHE A 182 3.46 6.69 -0.87
C PHE A 182 4.33 6.93 -2.12
N PRO A 183 5.66 6.90 -2.03
CA PRO A 183 6.52 7.04 -3.21
C PRO A 183 6.44 5.81 -4.12
N GLU A 184 6.73 5.96 -5.41
CA GLU A 184 6.64 4.89 -6.41
C GLU A 184 7.81 3.90 -6.30
N VAL A 185 7.80 3.08 -5.24
CA VAL A 185 8.82 2.08 -4.93
C VAL A 185 8.18 0.91 -4.19
N TYR A 186 8.76 -0.29 -4.28
CA TYR A 186 8.34 -1.39 -3.41
C TYR A 186 8.59 -1.06 -1.92
N ASN A 187 7.74 -1.54 -1.01
CA ASN A 187 7.66 -1.12 0.39
C ASN A 187 7.41 0.39 0.57
N ASP A 188 6.56 0.99 -0.28
CA ASP A 188 6.15 2.39 -0.16
C ASP A 188 5.46 2.72 1.17
N ASP A 189 4.81 1.73 1.78
CA ASP A 189 4.23 1.76 3.11
C ASP A 189 5.27 2.03 4.20
N TRP A 190 6.46 1.43 4.13
CA TRP A 190 7.52 1.70 5.10
C TRP A 190 7.98 3.16 5.05
N LEU A 191 8.02 3.75 3.86
CA LEU A 191 8.35 5.16 3.68
C LEU A 191 7.19 6.05 4.13
N TYR A 192 5.95 5.64 3.89
CA TYR A 192 4.77 6.33 4.41
C TYR A 192 4.77 6.40 5.94
N LEU A 193 5.22 5.32 6.61
CA LEU A 193 5.27 5.18 8.07
C LEU A 193 6.29 6.09 8.77
N LEU A 194 7.33 6.55 8.07
CA LEU A 194 8.36 7.42 8.64
C LEU A 194 7.91 8.86 8.84
N ASP A 195 8.32 9.48 9.94
CA ASP A 195 8.19 10.91 10.19
C ASP A 195 9.57 11.57 10.40
N GLY A 196 10.07 12.21 9.35
CA GLY A 196 11.48 12.61 9.31
C GLY A 196 12.37 11.37 9.41
N ASP A 197 13.33 11.41 10.32
CA ASP A 197 14.34 10.39 10.64
C ASP A 197 13.92 9.38 11.71
N SER A 198 12.64 9.33 12.08
CA SER A 198 12.15 8.39 13.08
C SER A 198 10.78 7.82 12.73
N TYR A 199 10.35 6.80 13.48
CA TYR A 199 8.96 6.36 13.45
C TYR A 199 8.17 7.16 14.50
N PRO A 200 7.02 7.76 14.12
CA PRO A 200 6.07 8.25 15.11
C PRO A 200 5.48 7.07 15.90
N PRO A 201 4.66 7.28 16.94
CA PRO A 201 3.97 6.18 17.61
C PRO A 201 3.14 5.35 16.62
N LEU A 202 3.45 4.06 16.52
CA LEU A 202 2.76 3.09 15.66
C LEU A 202 2.15 1.97 16.52
N ALA A 203 0.98 1.47 16.15
CA ALA A 203 0.35 0.34 16.82
C ALA A 203 0.05 -0.82 15.87
N LEU A 204 0.07 -2.04 16.40
CA LEU A 204 -0.40 -3.25 15.73
C LEU A 204 -1.53 -3.86 16.55
N THR A 205 -2.64 -4.22 15.91
CA THR A 205 -3.80 -4.82 16.58
C THR A 205 -4.46 -5.88 15.70
N GLY A 206 -5.51 -6.53 16.20
CA GLY A 206 -6.43 -7.35 15.41
C GLY A 206 -5.77 -8.37 14.47
N ARG A 207 -6.51 -8.77 13.44
CA ARG A 207 -6.10 -9.80 12.50
C ARG A 207 -6.56 -9.50 11.07
N ALA A 208 -5.62 -9.63 10.14
CA ALA A 208 -5.85 -9.72 8.72
C ALA A 208 -5.30 -11.05 8.18
N VAL A 209 -5.85 -11.57 7.09
CA VAL A 209 -5.41 -12.84 6.49
C VAL A 209 -5.12 -12.61 5.00
N HIS A 210 -3.86 -12.78 4.59
CA HIS A 210 -3.48 -12.73 3.19
C HIS A 210 -3.80 -14.05 2.48
N ASP A 211 -4.25 -13.93 1.22
CA ASP A 211 -4.38 -15.06 0.31
C ASP A 211 -3.04 -15.76 0.06
N GLU A 212 -3.09 -17.05 -0.27
CA GLU A 212 -1.89 -17.80 -0.66
C GLU A 212 -1.25 -17.23 -1.93
N GLY A 213 0.07 -17.07 -1.89
CA GLY A 213 0.89 -16.55 -2.99
C GLY A 213 1.91 -17.56 -3.51
N SER A 214 2.37 -17.32 -4.74
CA SER A 214 3.47 -18.08 -5.38
C SER A 214 4.65 -17.14 -5.67
N PRO A 215 5.47 -16.80 -4.66
CA PRO A 215 6.44 -15.69 -4.73
C PRO A 215 7.57 -15.94 -5.73
N PHE A 216 7.82 -17.19 -6.12
CA PHE A 216 8.92 -17.57 -6.99
C PHE A 216 8.50 -17.80 -8.45
N ASP A 217 7.21 -17.65 -8.80
CA ASP A 217 6.74 -17.93 -10.16
C ASP A 217 7.27 -16.94 -11.20
N ARG A 218 7.61 -15.73 -10.77
CA ARG A 218 8.14 -14.66 -11.62
C ARG A 218 9.44 -14.12 -11.03
N PRO A 219 10.61 -14.51 -11.58
CA PRO A 219 11.90 -13.97 -11.15
C PRO A 219 11.96 -12.43 -11.21
N ASP A 220 11.30 -11.83 -12.20
CA ASP A 220 11.24 -10.37 -12.36
C ASP A 220 10.58 -9.66 -11.18
N THR A 221 9.70 -10.33 -10.43
CA THR A 221 9.13 -9.78 -9.19
C THR A 221 10.22 -9.56 -8.14
N ALA A 222 11.19 -10.47 -8.03
CA ALA A 222 12.29 -10.31 -7.08
C ALA A 222 13.24 -9.18 -7.49
N ALA A 223 13.48 -9.02 -8.79
CA ALA A 223 14.22 -7.89 -9.33
C ALA A 223 13.52 -6.55 -9.05
N SER A 224 12.21 -6.45 -9.34
CA SER A 224 11.45 -5.21 -9.14
C SER A 224 11.33 -4.81 -7.67
N GLN A 225 11.33 -5.76 -6.74
CA GLN A 225 11.27 -5.48 -5.30
C GLN A 225 12.60 -5.03 -4.70
N GLU A 226 13.73 -5.40 -5.30
CA GLU A 226 15.06 -5.29 -4.66
C GLU A 226 15.42 -3.87 -4.25
N PHE A 227 15.19 -2.88 -5.12
CA PHE A 227 15.53 -1.49 -4.79
C PHE A 227 14.72 -0.97 -3.60
N GLY A 228 13.41 -1.25 -3.58
CA GLY A 228 12.55 -0.88 -2.47
C GLY A 228 12.91 -1.57 -1.16
N GLU A 229 13.27 -2.85 -1.22
CA GLU A 229 13.78 -3.60 -0.07
C GLU A 229 15.05 -2.94 0.50
N VAL A 230 16.02 -2.57 -0.35
CA VAL A 230 17.26 -1.90 0.08
C VAL A 230 16.97 -0.55 0.72
N ILE A 231 16.14 0.28 0.09
CA ILE A 231 15.80 1.61 0.59
C ILE A 231 15.02 1.52 1.91
N ALA A 232 13.95 0.72 1.97
CA ALA A 232 13.12 0.59 3.16
C ALA A 232 13.92 0.03 4.35
N ALA A 233 14.71 -1.02 4.15
CA ALA A 233 15.55 -1.58 5.21
C ALA A 233 16.65 -0.60 5.66
N GLY A 234 17.24 0.15 4.73
CA GLY A 234 18.27 1.14 5.06
C GLY A 234 17.71 2.30 5.90
N LEU A 235 16.55 2.82 5.51
CA LEU A 235 15.84 3.85 6.27
C LEU A 235 15.36 3.34 7.64
N HIS A 236 14.95 2.07 7.73
CA HIS A 236 14.63 1.44 9.01
C HIS A 236 15.84 1.39 9.95
N VAL A 237 17.03 1.05 9.44
CA VAL A 237 18.27 1.10 10.22
C VAL A 237 18.55 2.52 10.69
N CYS A 238 18.44 3.53 9.81
CA CYS A 238 18.59 4.94 10.21
C CYS A 238 17.63 5.30 11.36
N ALA A 239 16.34 4.98 11.21
CA ALA A 239 15.32 5.33 12.21
C ALA A 239 15.50 4.63 13.56
N THR A 240 15.98 3.39 13.56
CA THR A 240 16.15 2.61 14.80
C THR A 240 17.47 2.88 15.52
N THR A 241 18.48 3.36 14.80
CA THR A 241 19.81 3.67 15.35
C THR A 241 20.03 5.16 15.60
N GLY A 242 19.16 6.03 15.07
CA GLY A 242 19.33 7.48 15.09
C GLY A 242 20.44 7.97 14.16
N THR A 243 20.92 7.13 13.23
CA THR A 243 21.91 7.55 12.22
C THR A 243 21.22 8.39 11.15
N ALA A 244 21.92 9.43 10.67
CA ALA A 244 21.40 10.30 9.62
C ALA A 244 21.10 9.52 8.34
N MET A 245 19.95 9.80 7.70
CA MET A 245 19.55 9.13 6.45
C MET A 245 20.49 9.36 5.27
N ARG A 246 21.39 10.35 5.36
CA ARG A 246 22.38 10.68 4.33
C ARG A 246 23.78 10.18 4.67
N ASP A 247 23.92 9.36 5.71
CA ASP A 247 25.20 8.83 6.14
C ASP A 247 25.77 7.87 5.08
N VAL A 248 26.89 8.27 4.48
CA VAL A 248 27.54 7.54 3.39
C VAL A 248 28.10 6.20 3.86
N ASP A 249 28.60 6.13 5.10
CA ASP A 249 29.23 4.93 5.63
C ASP A 249 28.17 3.89 5.98
N LEU A 250 27.04 4.31 6.56
CA LEU A 250 25.87 3.46 6.75
C LEU A 250 25.39 2.86 5.44
N TRP A 251 25.18 3.68 4.39
CA TRP A 251 24.70 3.17 3.11
C TRP A 251 25.71 2.25 2.44
N ARG A 252 27.02 2.51 2.59
CA ARG A 252 28.07 1.63 2.09
C ARG A 252 28.00 0.26 2.76
N ASP A 253 27.88 0.22 4.08
CA ASP A 253 27.84 -1.02 4.85
C ASP A 253 26.54 -1.79 4.60
N HIS A 254 25.41 -1.09 4.55
CA HIS A 254 24.09 -1.67 4.29
C HIS A 254 24.01 -2.33 2.91
N VAL A 255 24.42 -1.61 1.86
CA VAL A 255 24.44 -2.16 0.49
C VAL A 255 25.41 -3.33 0.38
N ALA A 256 26.61 -3.22 0.97
CA ALA A 256 27.58 -4.32 0.97
C ALA A 256 27.07 -5.55 1.73
N GLN A 257 26.34 -5.34 2.83
CA GLN A 257 25.69 -6.42 3.58
C GLN A 257 24.58 -7.08 2.77
N ARG A 258 23.72 -6.30 2.10
CA ARG A 258 22.69 -6.85 1.21
C ARG A 258 23.30 -7.74 0.12
N HIS A 259 24.36 -7.28 -0.54
CA HIS A 259 25.07 -8.06 -1.56
C HIS A 259 25.61 -9.39 -1.02
N ARG A 260 26.18 -9.38 0.20
CA ARG A 260 26.67 -10.60 0.86
C ARG A 260 25.52 -11.56 1.16
N SER A 261 24.43 -11.06 1.75
CA SER A 261 23.25 -11.85 2.10
C SER A 261 22.64 -12.55 0.88
N LEU A 262 22.46 -11.84 -0.24
CA LEU A 262 21.92 -12.44 -1.47
C LEU A 262 22.83 -13.54 -2.03
N ARG A 263 24.15 -13.33 -2.03
CA ARG A 263 25.10 -14.39 -2.44
C ARG A 263 25.00 -15.62 -1.55
N GLN A 264 24.85 -15.43 -0.25
CA GLN A 264 24.68 -16.53 0.70
C GLN A 264 23.36 -17.28 0.48
N LEU A 265 22.26 -16.56 0.27
CA LEU A 265 20.95 -17.16 -0.02
C LEU A 265 20.97 -17.98 -1.31
N VAL A 266 21.54 -17.45 -2.40
CA VAL A 266 21.70 -18.18 -3.68
C VAL A 266 22.49 -19.47 -3.46
N ARG A 267 23.61 -19.39 -2.74
CA ARG A 267 24.46 -20.55 -2.44
C ARG A 267 23.71 -21.59 -1.62
N ALA A 268 23.07 -21.18 -0.53
CA ALA A 268 22.35 -22.08 0.36
C ALA A 268 21.22 -22.84 -0.37
N HIS A 269 20.45 -22.16 -1.23
CA HIS A 269 19.40 -22.81 -2.01
C HIS A 269 19.93 -23.73 -3.12
N ARG A 270 21.10 -23.44 -3.70
CA ARG A 270 21.75 -24.36 -4.65
C ARG A 270 22.23 -25.65 -3.99
N GLU A 271 22.72 -25.56 -2.75
CA GLU A 271 23.26 -26.70 -2.00
C GLU A 271 22.16 -27.62 -1.41
N ARG A 272 20.91 -27.13 -1.35
CA ARG A 272 19.75 -27.91 -0.88
C ARG A 272 19.35 -29.05 -1.81
N ARG A 273 18.98 -30.18 -1.19
CA ARG A 273 18.58 -31.43 -1.86
C ARG A 273 17.13 -31.82 -1.63
N ASP A 274 16.41 -31.09 -0.78
CA ASP A 274 15.08 -31.41 -0.27
C ASP A 274 13.91 -30.68 -0.98
N LEU A 275 14.19 -29.76 -1.92
CA LEU A 275 13.19 -29.02 -2.71
C LEU A 275 13.31 -29.28 -4.21
N GLU A 276 13.20 -30.54 -4.61
CA GLU A 276 13.24 -30.90 -6.03
C GLU A 276 11.97 -30.38 -6.73
N GLY A 277 12.12 -29.41 -7.66
CA GLY A 277 11.02 -28.71 -8.34
C GLY A 277 11.09 -27.18 -8.16
N ASP A 278 10.91 -26.68 -6.94
CA ASP A 278 10.88 -25.24 -6.66
C ASP A 278 12.28 -24.59 -6.56
N ARG A 279 13.33 -25.39 -6.33
CA ARG A 279 14.71 -24.88 -6.21
C ARG A 279 15.12 -24.02 -7.41
N ALA A 280 14.78 -24.44 -8.63
CA ALA A 280 15.14 -23.70 -9.83
C ALA A 280 14.47 -22.30 -9.87
N LYS A 281 13.20 -22.23 -9.51
CA LYS A 281 12.44 -20.98 -9.41
C LYS A 281 13.01 -20.05 -8.33
N ILE A 282 13.29 -20.59 -7.14
CA ILE A 282 13.88 -19.83 -6.02
C ILE A 282 15.25 -19.26 -6.43
N VAL A 283 16.12 -20.09 -7.01
CA VAL A 283 17.46 -19.66 -7.45
C VAL A 283 17.36 -18.62 -8.56
N ALA A 284 16.45 -18.79 -9.52
CA ALA A 284 16.22 -17.81 -10.59
C ALA A 284 15.78 -16.45 -10.03
N ALA A 285 14.82 -16.44 -9.09
CA ALA A 285 14.36 -15.22 -8.44
C ALA A 285 15.47 -14.54 -7.62
N LEU A 286 16.26 -15.30 -6.85
CA LEU A 286 17.37 -14.75 -6.08
C LEU A 286 18.50 -14.20 -6.96
N GLU A 287 18.79 -14.84 -8.11
CA GLU A 287 19.76 -14.33 -9.08
C GLU A 287 19.26 -13.05 -9.75
N ALA A 288 17.95 -12.95 -10.06
CA ALA A 288 17.35 -11.73 -10.57
C ALA A 288 17.49 -10.57 -9.55
N ALA A 289 17.13 -10.81 -8.28
CA ALA A 289 17.33 -9.83 -7.21
C ALA A 289 18.81 -9.46 -7.05
N ARG A 290 19.74 -10.42 -7.12
CA ARG A 290 21.18 -10.18 -7.03
C ARG A 290 21.71 -9.34 -8.19
N ALA A 291 21.22 -9.57 -9.40
CA ALA A 291 21.59 -8.79 -10.59
C ALA A 291 21.18 -7.33 -10.41
N THR A 292 19.92 -7.08 -10.05
CA THR A 292 19.43 -5.72 -9.74
C THR A 292 20.19 -5.09 -8.57
N SER A 293 20.45 -5.85 -7.50
CA SER A 293 21.17 -5.37 -6.32
C SER A 293 22.58 -4.88 -6.67
N ALA A 294 23.25 -5.51 -7.64
CA ALA A 294 24.59 -5.12 -8.09
C ALA A 294 24.63 -3.72 -8.74
N GLU A 295 23.49 -3.22 -9.24
CA GLU A 295 23.35 -1.87 -9.80
C GLU A 295 23.06 -0.82 -8.73
N ILE A 296 22.70 -1.23 -7.52
CA ILE A 296 22.39 -0.32 -6.41
C ILE A 296 23.71 0.13 -5.76
N THR A 297 23.92 1.45 -5.73
CA THR A 297 25.09 2.06 -5.11
C THR A 297 24.69 2.92 -3.91
N PRO A 298 25.58 3.09 -2.91
CA PRO A 298 25.31 3.97 -1.77
C PRO A 298 24.96 5.41 -2.19
N ALA A 299 25.64 5.93 -3.22
CA ALA A 299 25.37 7.26 -3.75
C ALA A 299 23.96 7.37 -4.36
N PHE A 300 23.50 6.31 -5.05
CA PHE A 300 22.15 6.27 -5.59
C PHE A 300 21.09 6.19 -4.50
N CYS A 301 21.32 5.44 -3.42
CA CYS A 301 20.43 5.43 -2.26
C CYS A 301 20.29 6.82 -1.63
N ILE A 302 21.40 7.53 -1.43
CA ILE A 302 21.39 8.90 -0.90
C ILE A 302 20.64 9.85 -1.85
N ALA A 303 20.90 9.76 -3.15
CA ALA A 303 20.19 10.56 -4.16
C ALA A 303 18.67 10.29 -4.14
N TYR A 304 18.26 9.04 -3.92
CA TYR A 304 16.87 8.68 -3.75
C TYR A 304 16.27 9.27 -2.47
N VAL A 305 16.98 9.18 -1.34
CA VAL A 305 16.56 9.82 -0.08
C VAL A 305 16.39 11.34 -0.24
N ASP A 306 17.30 12.01 -0.95
CA ASP A 306 17.18 13.43 -1.26
C ASP A 306 15.97 13.75 -2.13
N ALA A 307 15.70 12.93 -3.14
CA ALA A 307 14.50 13.05 -3.96
C ALA A 307 13.23 12.88 -3.11
N TRP A 308 13.18 11.83 -2.29
CA TRP A 308 12.04 11.52 -1.43
C TRP A 308 11.74 12.63 -0.42
N LEU A 309 12.76 13.20 0.22
CA LEU A 309 12.59 14.30 1.16
C LEU A 309 12.07 15.59 0.48
N ARG A 310 12.47 15.85 -0.78
CA ARG A 310 11.90 16.95 -1.57
C ARG A 310 10.44 16.71 -1.92
N ASP A 311 10.12 15.50 -2.37
CA ASP A 311 8.75 15.11 -2.70
C ASP A 311 7.85 15.19 -1.47
N ARG A 312 8.35 14.79 -0.31
CA ARG A 312 7.63 14.89 0.97
C ARG A 312 7.31 16.34 1.34
N ALA A 313 8.27 17.25 1.21
CA ALA A 313 8.06 18.66 1.48
C ALA A 313 7.02 19.25 0.53
N TRP A 314 7.16 18.97 -0.77
CA TRP A 314 6.20 19.41 -1.79
C TRP A 314 4.79 18.86 -1.53
N TRP A 315 4.67 17.56 -1.27
CA TRP A 315 3.40 16.89 -1.03
C TRP A 315 2.68 17.47 0.19
N ARG A 316 3.43 17.75 1.25
CA ARG A 316 2.87 18.38 2.45
C ARG A 316 2.26 19.74 2.13
N ASP A 317 3.01 20.59 1.42
CA ASP A 317 2.55 21.92 1.08
C ASP A 317 1.36 21.86 0.10
N HIS A 318 1.36 20.88 -0.82
CA HIS A 318 0.24 20.59 -1.72
C HIS A 318 -1.02 20.19 -0.94
N LEU A 319 -0.97 19.16 -0.10
CA LEU A 319 -2.13 18.67 0.67
C LEU A 319 -2.72 19.75 1.58
N LEU A 320 -1.88 20.56 2.23
CA LEU A 320 -2.33 21.63 3.12
C LEU A 320 -3.06 22.75 2.37
N ALA A 321 -2.73 22.98 1.09
CA ALA A 321 -3.40 23.96 0.24
C ALA A 321 -4.76 23.48 -0.30
N LEU A 322 -5.04 22.17 -0.27
CA LEU A 322 -6.31 21.63 -0.75
C LEU A 322 -7.48 21.94 0.20
N PRO A 323 -8.68 22.20 -0.34
CA PRO A 323 -9.91 22.29 0.45
C PRO A 323 -10.22 20.95 1.15
N THR A 324 -10.98 21.03 2.24
CA THR A 324 -11.43 19.89 3.04
C THR A 324 -12.91 20.01 3.36
N GLY A 325 -13.58 18.87 3.59
CA GLY A 325 -15.00 18.81 3.94
C GLY A 325 -15.95 19.10 2.78
N LEU A 326 -15.54 18.77 1.54
CA LEU A 326 -16.42 18.81 0.37
C LEU A 326 -17.49 17.72 0.45
N ALA A 327 -18.62 17.95 -0.20
CA ALA A 327 -19.57 16.87 -0.49
C ALA A 327 -18.86 15.76 -1.26
N LEU A 328 -19.25 14.51 -1.04
CA LEU A 328 -18.54 13.34 -1.57
C LEU A 328 -18.51 13.34 -3.11
N GLU A 329 -19.60 13.76 -3.75
CA GLU A 329 -19.68 13.92 -5.21
C GLU A 329 -18.67 14.96 -5.73
N ASP A 330 -18.54 16.08 -5.04
CA ASP A 330 -17.59 17.13 -5.39
C ASP A 330 -16.15 16.67 -5.15
N ALA A 331 -15.89 15.93 -4.06
CA ALA A 331 -14.60 15.36 -3.75
C ALA A 331 -14.16 14.36 -4.84
N VAL A 332 -15.05 13.47 -5.29
CA VAL A 332 -14.80 12.54 -6.40
C VAL A 332 -14.59 13.29 -7.71
N ALA A 333 -15.40 14.31 -8.00
CA ALA A 333 -15.22 15.13 -9.21
C ALA A 333 -13.86 15.83 -9.25
N ARG A 334 -13.33 16.26 -8.09
CA ARG A 334 -11.99 16.87 -7.98
C ARG A 334 -10.86 15.89 -8.28
N ILE A 335 -11.03 14.60 -7.99
CA ILE A 335 -10.05 13.56 -8.36
C ILE A 335 -9.93 13.43 -9.88
N GLY A 336 -11.01 13.68 -10.62
CA GLY A 336 -10.99 13.77 -12.08
C GLY A 336 -10.79 12.43 -12.80
N LEU A 337 -11.07 11.31 -12.13
CA LEU A 337 -11.00 9.97 -12.70
C LEU A 337 -12.37 9.46 -13.17
N PRO A 338 -12.44 8.58 -14.17
CA PRO A 338 -13.67 7.88 -14.51
C PRO A 338 -14.18 7.13 -13.28
N ALA A 339 -15.38 7.48 -12.82
CA ALA A 339 -15.96 6.96 -11.60
C ALA A 339 -17.35 6.37 -11.85
N ALA A 340 -17.64 5.27 -11.17
CA ALA A 340 -18.98 4.75 -10.96
C ALA A 340 -19.33 4.98 -9.48
N HIS A 341 -20.44 5.69 -9.25
CA HIS A 341 -20.92 5.97 -7.90
C HIS A 341 -22.25 5.26 -7.66
N GLN A 342 -22.33 4.54 -6.54
CA GLN A 342 -23.56 4.00 -6.01
C GLN A 342 -23.82 4.61 -4.64
N ALA A 343 -24.60 5.70 -4.61
CA ALA A 343 -25.07 6.33 -3.39
C ALA A 343 -26.38 5.72 -2.89
N GLN A 344 -26.56 5.67 -1.56
CA GLN A 344 -27.82 5.28 -0.92
C GLN A 344 -29.01 6.21 -1.29
N HIS A 345 -28.75 7.45 -1.73
CA HIS A 345 -29.76 8.52 -1.88
C HIS A 345 -30.83 8.34 -2.98
N HIS A 346 -30.90 7.20 -3.67
CA HIS A 346 -31.94 6.95 -4.68
C HIS A 346 -33.02 5.91 -4.30
N ARG A 347 -33.04 5.36 -3.08
CA ARG A 347 -34.10 4.40 -2.67
C ARG A 347 -35.29 4.98 -1.87
N GLU A 348 -35.31 6.28 -1.58
CA GLU A 348 -36.44 6.94 -0.89
C GLU A 348 -37.45 7.68 -1.81
N ARG A 349 -37.49 7.37 -3.11
CA ARG A 349 -38.57 7.85 -4.00
C ARG A 349 -39.24 6.72 -4.78
N LEU A 350 -39.81 5.76 -4.06
CA LEU A 350 -41.06 5.17 -4.51
C LEU A 350 -42.18 5.84 -3.69
N PRO A 351 -43.02 6.69 -4.28
CA PRO A 351 -44.18 7.19 -3.55
C PRO A 351 -44.99 5.97 -3.10
N ALA A 352 -45.38 5.98 -1.82
CA ALA A 352 -46.34 5.05 -1.27
C ALA A 352 -47.46 4.89 -2.31
N ARG A 353 -47.69 3.65 -2.74
CA ARG A 353 -48.82 3.33 -3.62
C ARG A 353 -50.06 3.95 -3.00
N TYR A 354 -50.58 4.95 -3.70
CA TYR A 354 -51.91 5.47 -3.53
C TYR A 354 -52.86 4.28 -3.69
N ASN A 355 -53.51 3.88 -2.61
CA ASN A 355 -54.59 2.90 -2.65
C ASN A 355 -55.89 3.72 -2.57
N PRO A 356 -56.60 3.94 -3.69
CA PRO A 356 -57.97 4.40 -3.62
C PRO A 356 -58.86 3.19 -3.30
N ASP A 357 -59.75 3.43 -2.33
CA ASP A 357 -60.93 2.67 -1.92
C ASP A 357 -60.74 1.34 -1.16
#